data_AF-A0A2V9B996-F1
#
_entry.id   AF-A0A2V9B996-F1
#
_cell.length_a   1.000
_cell.length_b   1.000
_cell.length_c   1.000
_cell.angle_alpha   90.00
_cell.angle_beta   90.00
_cell.angle_gamma   90.00
#
_symmetry.space_group_name_H-M   'P 1'
#
loop_
_entity.id
_entity.type
_entity.pdbx_description
1 polymer ?
#
loop_
_entity_poly.entity_id
_entity_poly.type
_entity_poly.pdbx_seq_one_letter_code
_entity_poly.pdbx_strand_id
1 'polypeptide(L)'
;MSETEGFPMRSSFRRGLLALLLPLSLPCIALAQVDTRWKIHDTNRPLPPIVDPGTAGTPEVPGRPPSDAIVLFDGKDLSHWASKDGSAAKWKVENGYAEVVAKTGNISTKEAFGDCQLHVEFAEPVPPKGESQERGNSGVFLMGLYEIQVLDSYENKT
;
A
#
# COMPACT_ATOMS: atom_id res chain seq x y z
N MET A 1 -77.20 3.99 44.83
CA MET A 1 -77.95 2.85 44.26
C MET A 1 -77.48 2.70 42.83
N SER A 2 -77.11 1.46 42.43
CA SER A 2 -76.47 0.97 41.18
C SER A 2 -75.10 1.56 40.83
N GLU A 3 -73.95 0.86 40.90
CA GLU A 3 -73.49 -0.42 40.30
C GLU A 3 -73.61 -0.51 38.76
N THR A 4 -72.46 -0.51 38.08
CA THR A 4 -72.04 -1.33 36.89
C THR A 4 -70.50 -1.21 36.80
N GLU A 5 -69.70 -2.23 37.15
CA GLU A 5 -69.12 -3.31 36.29
C GLU A 5 -68.54 -2.79 34.96
N GLY A 6 -67.29 -2.99 34.53
CA GLY A 6 -66.13 -3.78 34.95
C GLY A 6 -65.13 -3.88 33.77
N PHE A 7 -63.82 -4.02 34.02
CA PHE A 7 -62.86 -4.84 33.24
C PHE A 7 -61.43 -4.69 33.83
N PRO A 8 -60.77 -5.77 34.32
CA PRO A 8 -59.37 -5.73 34.69
C PRO A 8 -58.47 -6.17 33.54
N MET A 9 -57.56 -5.29 33.08
CA MET A 9 -56.50 -5.65 32.14
C MET A 9 -55.33 -6.28 32.91
N ARG A 10 -55.21 -7.61 32.81
CA ARG A 10 -54.06 -8.38 33.29
C ARG A 10 -52.87 -8.13 32.35
N SER A 11 -51.88 -7.36 32.79
CA SER A 11 -50.58 -7.29 32.11
C SER A 11 -49.67 -8.41 32.63
N SER A 12 -49.39 -9.39 31.78
CA SER A 12 -48.46 -10.48 32.04
C SER A 12 -47.02 -9.99 31.88
N PHE A 13 -46.28 -9.89 32.98
CA PHE A 13 -44.83 -9.69 32.97
C PHE A 13 -44.15 -11.00 32.49
N ARG A 14 -43.68 -11.05 31.24
CA ARG A 14 -42.77 -12.11 30.77
C ARG A 14 -41.33 -11.67 31.06
N ARG A 15 -40.71 -12.30 32.06
CA ARG A 15 -39.26 -12.22 32.29
C ARG A 15 -38.55 -12.96 31.16
N GLY A 16 -38.02 -12.23 30.18
CA GLY A 16 -37.12 -12.77 29.15
C GLY A 16 -35.70 -12.84 29.69
N LEU A 17 -35.14 -14.03 29.75
CA LEU A 17 -33.75 -14.30 30.13
C LEU A 17 -32.83 -13.81 29.01
N LEU A 18 -32.04 -12.76 29.24
CA LEU A 18 -31.06 -12.26 28.27
C LEU A 18 -29.78 -13.12 28.38
N ALA A 19 -29.59 -14.05 27.45
CA ALA A 19 -28.37 -14.85 27.37
C ALA A 19 -27.25 -14.02 26.71
N LEU A 20 -26.20 -13.71 27.47
CA LEU A 20 -25.01 -13.03 26.99
C LEU A 20 -24.12 -14.04 26.26
N LEU A 21 -24.11 -14.00 24.92
CA LEU A 21 -23.21 -14.80 24.08
C LEU A 21 -21.84 -14.09 23.97
N LEU A 22 -20.84 -14.57 24.70
CA LEU A 22 -19.43 -14.19 24.47
C LEU A 22 -18.93 -14.85 23.17
N PRO A 23 -18.42 -14.09 22.18
CA PRO A 23 -17.82 -14.69 21.00
C PRO A 23 -16.46 -15.29 21.38
N LEU A 24 -16.36 -16.62 21.28
CA LEU A 24 -15.09 -17.33 21.40
C LEU A 24 -14.24 -17.01 20.16
N SER A 25 -13.29 -16.08 20.28
CA SER A 25 -12.31 -15.83 19.22
C SER A 25 -11.33 -17.00 19.19
N LEU A 26 -11.51 -17.93 18.25
CA LEU A 26 -10.48 -18.92 17.96
C LEU A 26 -9.25 -18.20 17.38
N PRO A 27 -8.07 -18.30 18.01
CA PRO A 27 -6.85 -17.79 17.39
C PRO A 27 -6.59 -18.62 16.13
N CYS A 28 -6.59 -17.96 14.96
CA CYS A 28 -6.10 -18.56 13.74
C CYS A 28 -4.58 -18.67 13.86
N ILE A 29 -4.11 -19.79 14.41
CA ILE A 29 -2.69 -20.13 14.40
C ILE A 29 -2.39 -20.56 12.96
N ALA A 30 -1.81 -19.65 12.19
CA ALA A 30 -1.25 -19.96 10.87
C ALA A 30 0.01 -20.80 11.05
N LEU A 31 -0.17 -22.11 11.26
CA LEU A 31 0.90 -23.06 11.05
C LEU A 31 1.17 -23.08 9.55
N ALA A 32 2.35 -22.63 9.11
CA ALA A 32 2.82 -22.87 7.76
C ALA A 32 2.91 -24.39 7.56
N GLN A 33 1.83 -24.99 7.06
CA GLN A 33 1.78 -26.42 6.83
C GLN A 33 2.62 -26.72 5.59
N VAL A 34 3.56 -27.65 5.73
CA VAL A 34 4.25 -28.26 4.59
C VAL A 34 3.17 -28.85 3.68
N ASP A 35 3.12 -28.44 2.42
CA ASP A 35 2.17 -28.98 1.44
C ASP A 35 2.47 -30.46 1.22
N THR A 36 1.67 -31.32 1.85
CA THR A 36 1.86 -32.78 1.83
C THR A 36 1.43 -33.43 0.52
N ARG A 37 0.86 -32.65 -0.43
CA ARG A 37 0.51 -33.17 -1.77
C ARG A 37 1.75 -33.59 -2.56
N TRP A 38 2.90 -32.98 -2.27
CA TRP A 38 4.16 -33.25 -2.97
C TRP A 38 5.14 -33.97 -2.05
N LYS A 39 5.79 -35.00 -2.57
CA LYS A 39 6.88 -35.66 -1.85
C LYS A 39 8.10 -34.74 -1.79
N ILE A 40 8.96 -34.98 -0.81
CA ILE A 40 10.29 -34.36 -0.78
C ILE A 40 11.02 -34.73 -2.09
N HIS A 41 11.45 -33.73 -2.86
CA HIS A 41 12.02 -33.86 -4.20
C HIS A 41 11.07 -34.26 -5.35
N ASP A 42 9.75 -34.08 -5.20
CA ASP A 42 8.82 -34.34 -6.30
C ASP A 42 9.03 -33.37 -7.48
N THR A 43 9.34 -33.92 -8.66
CA THR A 43 9.60 -33.16 -9.88
C THR A 43 8.34 -32.71 -10.61
N ASN A 44 7.16 -33.23 -10.25
CA ASN A 44 5.88 -32.83 -10.84
C ASN A 44 5.26 -31.60 -10.16
N ARG A 45 5.88 -31.09 -9.09
CA ARG A 45 5.43 -29.86 -8.42
C ARG A 45 5.49 -28.68 -9.40
N PRO A 46 4.56 -27.70 -9.30
CA PRO A 46 4.64 -26.49 -10.09
C PRO A 46 6.02 -25.84 -9.97
N LEU A 47 6.66 -25.61 -11.11
CA LEU A 47 7.94 -24.93 -11.16
C LEU A 47 7.72 -23.42 -10.98
N PRO A 48 8.64 -22.71 -10.31
CA PRO A 48 8.62 -21.25 -10.31
C PRO A 48 8.67 -20.72 -11.75
N PRO A 49 7.99 -19.60 -12.03
CA PRO A 49 8.12 -18.95 -13.33
C PRO A 49 9.58 -18.55 -13.57
N ILE A 50 10.04 -18.68 -14.81
CA ILE A 50 11.35 -18.18 -15.23
C ILE A 50 11.23 -16.67 -15.42
N VAL A 51 12.15 -15.92 -14.80
CA VAL A 51 12.22 -14.46 -14.90
C VAL A 51 13.59 -14.10 -15.48
N ASP A 52 13.60 -13.29 -16.55
CA ASP A 52 14.82 -12.64 -17.02
C ASP A 52 15.14 -11.48 -16.07
N PRO A 53 16.29 -11.50 -15.38
CA PRO A 53 16.61 -10.49 -14.39
C PRO A 53 16.82 -9.12 -15.01
N GLY A 54 16.57 -8.09 -14.19
CA GLY A 54 16.93 -6.72 -14.51
C GLY A 54 18.44 -6.49 -14.53
N THR A 55 18.84 -5.27 -14.90
CA THR A 55 20.22 -4.79 -14.78
C THR A 55 20.30 -3.72 -13.70
N ALA A 56 21.44 -3.62 -13.02
CA ALA A 56 21.69 -2.50 -12.12
C ALA A 56 21.76 -1.18 -12.89
N GLY A 57 21.30 -0.09 -12.26
CA GLY A 57 21.51 1.27 -12.75
C GLY A 57 22.92 1.78 -12.44
N THR A 58 23.29 2.88 -13.09
CA THR A 58 24.45 3.72 -12.78
C THR A 58 23.94 5.13 -12.44
N PRO A 59 24.80 6.04 -11.95
CA PRO A 59 24.39 7.44 -11.74
C PRO A 59 23.85 8.13 -13.01
N GLU A 60 24.19 7.63 -14.20
CA GLU A 60 23.83 8.22 -15.49
C GLU A 60 22.71 7.48 -16.22
N VAL A 61 22.55 6.18 -15.96
CA VAL A 61 21.62 5.31 -16.72
C VAL A 61 20.80 4.45 -15.76
N PRO A 62 19.45 4.48 -15.86
CA PRO A 62 18.62 3.65 -15.01
C PRO A 62 18.79 2.16 -15.32
N GLY A 63 18.58 1.32 -14.31
CA GLY A 63 18.55 -0.13 -14.48
C GLY A 63 17.39 -0.60 -15.39
N ARG A 64 17.54 -1.79 -15.99
CA ARG A 64 16.44 -2.44 -16.69
C ARG A 64 15.61 -3.24 -15.68
N PRO A 65 14.26 -3.17 -15.72
CA PRO A 65 13.42 -4.01 -14.86
C PRO A 65 13.49 -5.49 -15.26
N PRO A 66 13.21 -6.42 -14.33
CA PRO A 66 13.05 -7.83 -14.68
C PRO A 66 11.81 -8.05 -15.56
N SER A 67 11.76 -9.17 -16.28
CA SER A 67 10.71 -9.43 -17.29
C SER A 67 9.29 -9.51 -16.76
N ASP A 68 9.10 -9.72 -15.46
CA ASP A 68 7.80 -9.84 -14.78
C ASP A 68 7.37 -8.56 -14.05
N ALA A 69 8.19 -7.51 -14.04
CA ALA A 69 7.86 -6.26 -13.36
C ALA A 69 6.87 -5.40 -14.15
N ILE A 70 5.96 -4.76 -13.40
CA ILE A 70 5.16 -3.65 -13.91
C ILE A 70 6.02 -2.39 -13.88
N VAL A 71 6.27 -1.83 -15.06
CA VAL A 71 7.08 -0.60 -15.19
C VAL A 71 6.21 0.61 -14.88
N LEU A 72 6.34 1.15 -13.67
CA LEU A 72 5.56 2.31 -13.25
C LEU A 72 6.02 3.61 -13.94
N PHE A 73 7.28 3.70 -14.33
CA PHE A 73 7.85 4.84 -15.06
C PHE A 73 9.05 4.38 -15.89
N ASP A 74 9.05 4.66 -17.18
CA ASP A 74 10.09 4.27 -18.14
C ASP A 74 10.84 5.47 -18.74
N GLY A 75 10.65 6.66 -18.17
CA GLY A 75 11.22 7.90 -18.66
C GLY A 75 10.33 8.70 -19.63
N LYS A 76 9.16 8.19 -20.03
CA LYS A 76 8.33 8.84 -21.07
C LYS A 76 7.15 9.62 -20.54
N ASP A 77 6.38 9.04 -19.63
CA ASP A 77 5.14 9.65 -19.14
C ASP A 77 4.70 9.13 -17.76
N LEU A 78 3.65 9.75 -17.22
CA LEU A 78 3.03 9.40 -15.94
C LEU A 78 1.71 8.66 -16.13
N SER A 79 1.57 7.86 -17.19
CA SER A 79 0.32 7.17 -17.53
C SER A 79 -0.13 6.18 -16.46
N HIS A 80 0.79 5.62 -15.66
CA HIS A 80 0.48 4.75 -14.52
C HIS A 80 0.18 5.51 -13.22
N TRP A 81 0.21 6.85 -13.24
CA TRP A 81 0.07 7.69 -12.06
C TRP A 81 -1.12 8.63 -12.15
N ALA A 82 -1.65 9.00 -10.99
CA ALA A 82 -2.72 9.97 -10.85
C ALA A 82 -2.43 10.93 -9.68
N SER A 83 -3.01 12.13 -9.74
CA SER A 83 -3.14 12.99 -8.58
C SER A 83 -4.18 12.44 -7.60
N LYS A 84 -4.19 12.95 -6.36
CA LYS A 84 -5.11 12.53 -5.29
C LYS A 84 -6.60 12.55 -5.69
N ASP A 85 -6.99 13.44 -6.60
CA ASP A 85 -8.36 13.59 -7.11
C ASP A 85 -8.67 12.64 -8.30
N GLY A 86 -7.74 11.76 -8.67
CA GLY A 86 -7.85 10.86 -9.82
C GLY A 86 -7.53 11.51 -11.17
N SER A 87 -7.23 12.81 -11.21
CA SER A 87 -6.80 13.49 -12.43
C SER A 87 -5.36 13.10 -12.82
N ALA A 88 -4.94 13.49 -14.03
CA ALA A 88 -3.58 13.23 -14.50
C ALA A 88 -2.54 13.81 -13.53
N ALA A 89 -1.51 13.03 -13.22
CA ALA A 89 -0.38 13.46 -12.43
C ALA A 89 0.30 14.69 -13.09
N LYS A 90 0.59 15.71 -12.27
CA LYS A 90 1.07 17.02 -12.74
C LYS A 90 2.56 17.26 -12.49
N TRP A 91 3.29 16.21 -12.11
CA TRP A 91 4.75 16.26 -12.06
C TRP A 91 5.30 16.45 -13.47
N LYS A 92 6.45 17.10 -13.58
CA LYS A 92 7.11 17.35 -14.86
C LYS A 92 7.82 16.08 -15.30
N VAL A 93 7.73 15.72 -16.59
CA VAL A 93 8.55 14.65 -17.18
C VAL A 93 9.46 15.27 -18.21
N GLU A 94 10.76 15.08 -18.05
CA GLU A 94 11.77 15.52 -18.99
C GLU A 94 13.03 14.68 -18.83
N ASN A 95 13.83 14.57 -19.90
CA ASN A 95 15.15 13.93 -19.87
C ASN A 95 15.19 12.54 -19.22
N GLY A 96 14.09 11.77 -19.28
CA GLY A 96 13.99 10.44 -18.71
C GLY A 96 13.67 10.37 -17.21
N TYR A 97 13.38 11.49 -16.54
CA TYR A 97 12.97 11.53 -15.13
C TYR A 97 11.61 12.23 -14.93
N ALA A 98 11.01 12.00 -13.76
CA ALA A 98 9.86 12.76 -13.28
C ALA A 98 10.28 13.65 -12.10
N GLU A 99 9.89 14.92 -12.13
CA GLU A 99 10.25 15.93 -11.12
C GLU A 99 9.00 16.51 -10.46
N VAL A 100 9.05 16.60 -9.13
CA VAL A 100 7.99 17.22 -8.33
C VAL A 100 7.87 18.70 -8.69
N VAL A 101 6.66 19.14 -9.03
CA VAL A 101 6.36 20.55 -9.27
C VAL A 101 5.69 21.15 -8.04
N ALA A 102 6.13 22.33 -7.62
CA ALA A 102 5.55 22.99 -6.46
C ALA A 102 4.02 23.15 -6.62
N LYS A 103 3.27 22.86 -5.56
CA LYS A 103 1.80 22.96 -5.48
C LYS A 103 1.03 21.97 -6.36
N THR A 104 1.66 20.94 -6.93
CA THR A 104 0.94 19.87 -7.63
C THR A 104 0.50 18.71 -6.73
N GLY A 105 1.05 18.67 -5.51
CA GLY A 105 0.77 17.62 -4.53
C GLY A 105 1.37 16.27 -4.89
N ASN A 106 0.99 15.27 -4.09
CA ASN A 106 1.44 13.88 -4.23
C ASN A 106 0.76 13.22 -5.43
N ILE A 107 1.44 12.21 -5.96
CA ILE A 107 0.90 11.31 -6.98
C ILE A 107 0.86 9.89 -6.42
N SER A 108 -0.06 9.08 -6.93
CA SER A 108 -0.19 7.67 -6.58
C SER A 108 -0.29 6.83 -7.84
N THR A 109 0.12 5.58 -7.76
CA THR A 109 -0.16 4.60 -8.82
C THR A 109 -1.66 4.49 -9.02
N LYS A 110 -2.10 4.31 -10.27
CA LYS A 110 -3.52 4.05 -10.58
C LYS A 110 -3.95 2.66 -10.11
N GLU A 111 -3.02 1.71 -10.16
CA GLU A 111 -3.20 0.37 -9.62
C GLU A 111 -2.86 0.34 -8.13
N ALA A 112 -3.57 -0.51 -7.40
CA ALA A 112 -3.31 -0.79 -5.99
C ALA A 112 -2.49 -2.09 -5.86
N PHE A 113 -1.49 -2.08 -4.98
CA PHE A 113 -0.59 -3.22 -4.78
C PHE A 113 -0.70 -3.76 -3.36
N GLY A 114 -0.54 -5.07 -3.22
CA GLY A 114 -0.34 -5.77 -1.95
C GLY A 114 1.14 -6.09 -1.76
N ASP A 115 1.43 -7.37 -1.52
CA ASP A 115 2.79 -7.88 -1.45
C ASP A 115 3.52 -7.63 -2.78
N CYS A 116 4.62 -6.90 -2.73
CA CYS A 116 5.39 -6.55 -3.92
C CYS A 116 6.87 -6.38 -3.60
N GLN A 117 7.68 -6.47 -4.65
CA GLN A 117 9.02 -5.91 -4.68
C GLN A 117 8.95 -4.58 -5.43
N LEU A 118 9.45 -3.51 -4.82
CA LEU A 118 9.46 -2.17 -5.40
C LEU A 118 10.90 -1.69 -5.61
N HIS A 119 11.19 -1.19 -6.82
CA HIS A 119 12.43 -0.50 -7.16
C HIS A 119 12.12 0.96 -7.47
N VAL A 120 12.82 1.89 -6.82
CA VAL A 120 12.73 3.34 -7.07
C VAL A 120 14.13 3.92 -6.97
N GLU A 121 14.48 4.76 -7.93
CA GLU A 121 15.67 5.61 -7.90
C GLU A 121 15.20 7.06 -7.72
N PHE A 122 15.91 7.84 -6.91
CA PHE A 122 15.61 9.25 -6.67
C PHE A 122 16.90 10.08 -6.64
N ALA A 123 16.75 11.38 -6.86
CA ALA A 123 17.84 12.34 -6.74
C ALA A 123 17.32 13.62 -6.09
N GLU A 124 18.10 14.19 -5.17
CA GLU A 124 17.76 15.45 -4.53
C GLU A 124 18.25 16.66 -5.34
N PRO A 125 17.64 17.84 -5.19
CA PRO A 125 18.05 19.03 -5.93
C PRO A 125 19.50 19.45 -5.66
N VAL A 126 20.23 19.80 -6.73
CA VAL A 126 21.57 20.38 -6.67
C VAL A 126 21.55 21.79 -7.28
N PRO A 127 22.00 22.84 -6.58
CA PRO A 127 22.52 22.83 -5.21
C PRO A 127 21.40 22.59 -4.17
N PRO A 128 21.75 22.03 -3.00
CA PRO A 128 20.78 21.79 -1.94
C PRO A 128 20.17 23.09 -1.42
N LYS A 129 18.93 23.02 -0.93
CA LYS A 129 18.20 24.14 -0.30
C LYS A 129 17.48 23.65 0.95
N GLY A 130 17.45 24.48 1.98
CA GLY A 130 16.83 24.13 3.26
C GLY A 130 17.78 23.38 4.20
N GLU A 131 17.28 23.03 5.38
CA GLU A 131 17.98 22.29 6.44
C GLU A 131 17.01 21.30 7.08
N SER A 132 17.54 20.26 7.76
CA SER A 132 16.74 19.21 8.40
C SER A 132 15.68 18.65 7.43
N GLN A 133 14.42 18.56 7.86
CA GLN A 133 13.29 18.05 7.09
C GLN A 133 12.87 18.93 5.91
N GLU A 134 13.43 20.13 5.73
CA GLU A 134 13.08 21.01 4.60
C GLU A 134 14.10 20.89 3.44
N ARG A 135 15.05 19.96 3.53
CA ARG A 135 16.10 19.77 2.53
C ARG A 135 15.88 18.49 1.71
N GLY A 136 15.29 18.65 0.54
CA GLY A 136 15.07 17.53 -0.40
C GLY A 136 14.07 16.47 0.10
N ASN A 137 13.09 16.88 0.91
CA ASN A 137 12.13 15.96 1.54
C ASN A 137 11.07 15.45 0.55
N SER A 138 10.87 14.15 0.54
CA SER A 138 9.85 13.40 -0.18
C SER A 138 9.60 12.07 0.54
N GLY A 139 8.76 11.21 0.00
CA GLY A 139 8.51 9.91 0.60
C GLY A 139 7.88 8.92 -0.35
N VAL A 140 8.17 7.64 -0.14
CA VAL A 140 7.50 6.52 -0.81
C VAL A 140 6.52 5.89 0.18
N PHE A 141 5.23 6.08 -0.05
CA PHE A 141 4.17 5.57 0.81
C PHE A 141 3.69 4.20 0.35
N LEU A 142 4.08 3.14 1.05
CA LEU A 142 3.56 1.80 0.81
C LEU A 142 2.07 1.74 1.17
N MET A 143 1.25 1.34 0.21
CA MET A 143 -0.22 1.24 0.32
C MET A 143 -0.88 2.58 0.72
N GLY A 144 -0.18 3.70 0.55
CA GLY A 144 -0.64 5.02 1.00
C GLY A 144 -0.64 5.21 2.53
N LEU A 145 -0.02 4.30 3.29
CA LEU A 145 -0.07 4.28 4.76
C LEU A 145 1.29 4.38 5.44
N TYR A 146 2.31 3.71 4.89
CA TYR A 146 3.61 3.56 5.56
C TYR A 146 4.69 4.24 4.73
N GLU A 147 5.27 5.31 5.27
CA GLU A 147 6.29 6.11 4.58
C GLU A 147 7.68 5.49 4.73
N ILE A 148 8.34 5.29 3.59
CA ILE A 148 9.79 5.15 3.50
C ILE A 148 10.34 6.52 3.14
N GLN A 149 11.10 7.12 4.06
CA GLN A 149 11.54 8.50 3.95
C GLN A 149 12.56 8.70 2.83
N VAL A 150 12.39 9.79 2.07
CA VAL A 150 13.36 10.27 1.08
C VAL A 150 13.80 11.68 1.51
N LEU A 151 15.09 11.86 1.79
CA LEU A 151 15.59 13.13 2.32
C LEU A 151 17.08 13.32 2.01
N ASP A 152 17.47 14.52 1.58
CA ASP A 152 18.89 14.88 1.46
C ASP A 152 19.49 14.96 2.87
N SER A 153 20.10 13.85 3.27
CA SER A 153 20.72 13.67 4.57
C SER A 153 22.23 13.88 4.54
N TYR A 154 22.79 14.24 3.37
CA TYR A 154 24.23 14.42 3.20
C TYR A 154 24.67 15.75 3.80
N GLU A 155 25.50 15.67 4.85
CA GLU A 155 25.92 16.82 5.67
C GLU A 155 24.73 17.67 6.16
N ASN A 156 23.60 17.02 6.41
CA ASN A 156 22.38 17.64 6.89
C ASN A 156 21.98 17.01 8.22
N LYS A 157 21.81 17.83 9.27
CA LYS A 157 21.34 17.35 10.56
C LYS A 157 19.82 17.21 10.52
N THR A 158 19.34 15.98 10.40
CA THR A 158 17.92 15.63 10.22
C THR A 158 17.21 15.35 11.52
#